data_AF-A0A938ML94-F1
#
_entry.id   AF-A0A938ML94-F1
#
_cell.length_a   1.000
_cell.length_b   1.000
_cell.length_c   1.000
_cell.angle_alpha   90.00
_cell.angle_beta   90.00
_cell.angle_gamma   90.00
#
_symmetry.space_group_name_H-M   'P 1'
#
loop_
_entity.id
_entity.type
_entity.pdbx_description
1 polymer ?
#
loop_
_entity_poly.entity_id
_entity_poly.type
_entity_poly.pdbx_seq_one_letter_code
_entity_poly.pdbx_strand_id
1 'polypeptide(L)'
;MKYCIIVPDGMADYPQPKFTGRTPLEIARTPNMDRLAKEGEMGLAQIIPKGFSPGSDVANLSLLGYDPAKYYTGRAPLEAVNLGITLGKGDWAFRCNLITADEDTLADFSAGHISQKEANILIALVNEKLGTKDIQFFPGVSYRNIMVHRGGYAFKLKTTPPHDIQGQPMSKHLPRGEGAKLLCDLMEASRALLDTHDINEVRRDLGQKQANM
;
A
#
# COMPACT_ATOMS: atom_id res chain seq x y z
N MET A 1 8.52 31.48 -18.47
CA MET A 1 9.56 30.45 -18.28
C MET A 1 8.88 29.10 -18.06
N LYS A 2 9.45 27.98 -18.49
CA LYS A 2 8.93 26.62 -18.24
C LYS A 2 9.94 25.88 -17.37
N TYR A 3 9.47 25.01 -16.49
CA TYR A 3 10.31 24.21 -15.59
C TYR A 3 10.09 22.72 -15.88
N CYS A 4 11.14 21.92 -15.73
CA CYS A 4 11.10 20.47 -15.81
C CYS A 4 11.79 19.90 -14.57
N ILE A 5 11.09 19.07 -13.80
CA ILE A 5 11.63 18.36 -12.65
C ILE A 5 11.76 16.89 -13.05
N ILE A 6 12.97 16.35 -12.98
CA ILE A 6 13.28 14.96 -13.34
C ILE A 6 13.67 14.24 -12.05
N VAL A 7 12.88 13.22 -11.68
CA VAL A 7 13.08 12.43 -10.46
C VAL A 7 13.49 11.00 -10.88
N PRO A 8 14.77 10.64 -10.83
CA PRO A 8 15.22 9.28 -11.12
C PRO A 8 14.98 8.41 -9.88
N ASP A 9 13.83 7.72 -9.84
CA ASP A 9 13.41 6.91 -8.69
C ASP A 9 14.45 5.82 -8.35
N GLY A 10 14.79 5.69 -7.07
CA GLY A 10 15.79 4.74 -6.59
C GLY A 10 17.23 4.97 -7.09
N MET A 11 17.58 6.14 -7.63
CA MET A 11 18.92 6.38 -8.20
C MET A 11 20.05 6.38 -7.16
N ALA A 12 19.77 6.80 -5.93
CA ALA A 12 20.76 6.80 -4.86
C ALA A 12 21.03 5.36 -4.39
N ASP A 13 22.30 5.02 -4.25
CA ASP A 13 22.75 3.71 -3.78
C ASP A 13 24.05 3.89 -2.98
N TYR A 14 24.45 2.83 -2.29
CA TYR A 14 25.69 2.76 -1.57
C TYR A 14 26.86 2.38 -2.49
N PRO A 15 28.10 2.76 -2.12
CA PRO A 15 29.32 2.17 -2.66
C PRO A 15 29.28 0.64 -2.63
N GLN A 16 29.56 0.00 -3.76
CA GLN A 16 29.54 -1.46 -3.86
C GLN A 16 30.96 -2.03 -4.06
N PRO A 17 31.38 -3.07 -3.33
CA PRO A 17 32.70 -3.69 -3.49
C PRO A 17 32.98 -4.18 -4.92
N LYS A 18 31.97 -4.74 -5.59
CA LYS A 18 32.05 -5.18 -7.00
C LYS A 18 32.32 -4.05 -8.00
N PHE A 19 32.13 -2.81 -7.57
CA PHE A 19 32.38 -1.59 -8.34
C PHE A 19 33.56 -0.80 -7.76
N THR A 20 34.51 -1.50 -7.13
CA THR A 20 35.71 -0.90 -6.51
C THR A 20 35.38 0.26 -5.57
N GLY A 21 34.28 0.14 -4.81
CA GLY A 21 33.84 1.15 -3.85
C GLY A 21 33.11 2.34 -4.47
N ARG A 22 32.63 2.21 -5.71
CA ARG A 22 31.80 3.22 -6.39
C ARG A 22 30.32 2.83 -6.35
N THR A 23 29.45 3.82 -6.46
CA THR A 23 28.01 3.65 -6.63
C THR A 23 27.66 3.26 -8.08
N PRO A 24 26.48 2.67 -8.33
CA PRO A 24 25.96 2.45 -9.69
C PRO A 24 25.94 3.71 -10.55
N LEU A 25 25.58 4.86 -9.96
CA LEU A 25 25.52 6.14 -10.69
C LEU A 25 26.91 6.59 -11.15
N GLU A 26 27.94 6.42 -10.30
CA GLU A 26 29.32 6.80 -10.65
C GLU A 26 29.92 5.92 -11.76
N ILE A 27 29.59 4.62 -11.79
CA ILE A 27 30.10 3.72 -12.84
C ILE A 27 29.32 3.85 -14.16
N ALA A 28 28.09 4.35 -14.11
CA ALA A 28 27.25 4.48 -15.28
C ALA A 28 27.80 5.56 -16.22
N ARG A 29 27.79 5.30 -17.53
CA ARG A 29 28.11 6.30 -18.54
C ARG A 29 26.92 7.25 -18.70
N THR A 30 26.98 8.43 -18.08
CA THR A 30 25.85 9.37 -18.02
C THR A 30 26.19 10.77 -18.58
N PRO A 31 26.68 10.87 -19.83
CA PRO A 31 27.25 12.11 -20.37
C PRO A 31 26.30 13.31 -20.34
N ASN A 32 24.98 13.08 -20.41
CA ASN A 32 23.99 14.16 -20.32
C ASN A 32 23.83 14.67 -18.88
N MET A 33 23.83 13.79 -17.87
CA MET A 33 23.79 14.20 -16.47
C MET A 33 25.12 14.84 -16.05
N ASP A 34 26.24 14.29 -16.51
CA ASP A 34 27.58 14.87 -16.30
C ASP A 34 27.65 16.31 -16.86
N ARG A 35 27.09 16.52 -18.06
CA ARG A 35 27.02 17.86 -18.66
C ARG A 35 26.14 18.81 -17.85
N LEU A 36 24.96 18.36 -17.41
CA LEU A 36 24.07 19.17 -16.57
C LEU A 36 24.72 19.52 -15.23
N ALA A 37 25.46 18.60 -14.61
CA ALA A 37 26.18 18.83 -13.37
C ALA A 37 27.32 19.85 -13.54
N LYS A 38 27.98 19.86 -14.71
CA LYS A 38 29.08 20.80 -15.02
C LYS A 38 28.59 22.20 -15.39
N GLU A 39 27.46 22.29 -16.11
CA GLU A 39 26.90 23.55 -16.60
C GLU A 39 25.89 24.19 -15.62
N GLY A 40 25.44 23.44 -14.61
CA GLY A 40 24.45 23.87 -13.63
C GLY A 40 25.00 24.01 -12.21
N GLU A 41 24.09 23.96 -11.25
CA GLU A 41 24.40 23.97 -9.82
C GLU A 41 24.12 22.59 -9.22
N MET A 42 25.01 22.15 -8.33
CA MET A 42 24.94 20.85 -7.68
C MET A 42 24.74 21.03 -6.17
N GLY A 43 23.98 20.12 -5.58
CA GLY A 43 23.73 20.11 -4.15
C GLY A 43 23.17 18.76 -3.69
N LEU A 44 23.12 18.59 -2.37
CA LEU A 44 22.46 17.46 -1.73
C LEU A 44 21.10 17.91 -1.22
N ALA A 45 20.07 17.11 -1.47
CA ALA A 45 18.71 17.39 -1.02
C ALA A 45 18.21 16.28 -0.11
N GLN A 46 17.79 16.66 1.11
CA GLN A 46 17.03 15.76 1.98
C GLN A 46 15.54 15.94 1.67
N ILE A 47 14.99 15.08 0.82
CA ILE A 47 13.60 15.17 0.36
C ILE A 47 12.61 14.69 1.44
N ILE A 48 13.01 13.70 2.24
CA ILE A 48 12.16 13.12 3.29
C ILE A 48 12.44 13.86 4.61
N PRO A 49 11.46 14.58 5.17
CA PRO A 49 11.63 15.25 6.46
C PRO A 49 11.86 14.25 7.59
N LYS A 50 12.52 14.70 8.67
CA LYS A 50 12.70 13.88 9.87
C LYS A 50 11.35 13.43 10.42
N GLY A 51 11.25 12.16 10.84
CA GLY A 51 10.03 11.58 11.39
C GLY A 51 9.10 10.92 10.36
N PHE A 52 9.42 11.01 9.06
CA PHE A 52 8.68 10.32 8.02
C PHE A 52 9.46 9.11 7.48
N SER A 53 8.72 8.05 7.14
CA SER A 53 9.28 6.92 6.40
C SER A 53 9.67 7.34 4.98
N PRO A 54 10.77 6.81 4.41
CA PRO A 54 11.25 7.18 3.09
C PRO A 54 10.44 6.51 1.96
N GLY A 55 9.18 6.89 1.83
CA GLY A 55 8.28 6.44 0.77
C GLY A 55 8.15 7.44 -0.38
N SER A 56 7.85 6.94 -1.58
CA SER A 56 7.62 7.77 -2.78
C SER A 56 6.45 8.74 -2.60
N ASP A 57 5.49 8.43 -1.73
CA ASP A 57 4.37 9.30 -1.36
C ASP A 57 4.85 10.59 -0.69
N VAL A 58 5.61 10.48 0.41
CA VAL A 58 6.21 11.62 1.11
C VAL A 58 7.21 12.33 0.21
N ALA A 59 8.01 11.58 -0.57
CA ALA A 59 9.02 12.15 -1.44
C ALA A 59 8.42 13.10 -2.48
N ASN A 60 7.41 12.63 -3.22
CA ASN A 60 6.75 13.42 -4.25
C ASN A 60 5.98 14.60 -3.66
N LEU A 61 5.33 14.41 -2.50
CA LEU A 61 4.64 15.49 -1.81
C LEU A 61 5.60 16.63 -1.44
N SER A 62 6.75 16.30 -0.83
CA SER A 62 7.81 17.26 -0.51
C SER A 62 8.38 17.94 -1.75
N LEU A 63 8.67 17.18 -2.82
CA LEU A 63 9.22 17.72 -4.08
C LEU A 63 8.28 18.72 -4.76
N LEU A 64 6.97 18.52 -4.63
CA LEU A 64 5.95 19.42 -5.16
C LEU A 64 5.72 20.65 -4.26
N GLY A 65 6.45 20.77 -3.15
CA GLY A 65 6.43 21.93 -2.25
C GLY A 65 5.37 21.87 -1.14
N TYR A 66 4.74 20.71 -0.93
CA TYR A 66 3.80 20.51 0.17
C TYR A 66 4.55 20.07 1.43
N ASP A 67 4.17 20.65 2.58
CA ASP A 67 4.65 20.20 3.88
C ASP A 67 3.97 18.86 4.28
N PRO A 68 4.70 17.74 4.34
CA PRO A 68 4.12 16.45 4.73
C PRO A 68 3.55 16.46 6.16
N ALA A 69 4.09 17.28 7.07
CA ALA A 69 3.56 17.39 8.43
C ALA A 69 2.14 17.96 8.47
N LYS A 70 1.76 18.74 7.45
CA LYS A 70 0.43 19.35 7.34
C LYS A 70 -0.51 18.58 6.41
N TYR A 71 0.02 18.04 5.31
CA TYR A 71 -0.81 17.52 4.21
C TYR A 71 -0.73 16.01 4.02
N TYR A 72 0.25 15.32 4.59
CA TYR A 72 0.35 13.88 4.41
C TYR A 72 -0.63 13.16 5.32
N THR A 73 -1.62 12.50 4.71
CA THR A 73 -2.67 11.73 5.41
C THR A 73 -2.49 10.22 5.25
N GLY A 74 -1.30 9.77 4.81
CA GLY A 74 -1.02 8.37 4.52
C GLY A 74 -1.17 8.00 3.04
N ARG A 75 -0.75 6.77 2.70
CA ARG A 75 -0.70 6.26 1.32
C ARG A 75 -2.06 5.88 0.75
N ALA A 76 -2.94 5.28 1.56
CA ALA A 76 -4.25 4.81 1.10
C ALA A 76 -5.14 5.92 0.51
N PRO A 77 -5.17 7.16 1.05
CA PRO A 77 -5.85 8.27 0.39
C PRO A 77 -5.33 8.60 -1.02
N LEU A 78 -4.02 8.50 -1.25
CA LEU A 78 -3.43 8.73 -2.57
C LEU A 78 -3.84 7.63 -3.56
N GLU A 79 -3.81 6.37 -3.11
CA GLU A 79 -4.27 5.22 -3.92
C GLU A 79 -5.77 5.33 -4.24
N ALA A 80 -6.59 5.78 -3.28
CA ALA A 80 -8.02 6.00 -3.49
C ALA A 80 -8.28 7.04 -4.60
N VAL A 81 -7.57 8.18 -4.57
CA VAL A 81 -7.68 9.21 -5.62
C VAL A 81 -7.28 8.67 -6.99
N ASN A 82 -6.23 7.85 -7.06
CA ASN A 82 -5.81 7.21 -8.31
C ASN A 82 -6.87 6.25 -8.89
N LEU A 83 -7.72 5.67 -8.04
CA LEU A 83 -8.85 4.83 -8.43
C LEU A 83 -10.12 5.65 -8.73
N GLY A 84 -10.07 6.98 -8.68
CA GLY A 84 -11.23 7.86 -8.86
C GLY A 84 -12.18 7.91 -7.66
N ILE A 85 -11.75 7.42 -6.49
CA ILE A 85 -12.57 7.42 -5.27
C ILE A 85 -12.46 8.81 -4.63
N THR A 86 -13.59 9.51 -4.56
CA THR A 86 -13.64 10.81 -3.88
C THR A 86 -13.68 10.62 -2.37
N LEU A 87 -12.76 11.26 -1.65
CA LEU A 87 -12.69 11.29 -0.19
C LEU A 87 -13.16 12.64 0.34
N GLY A 88 -14.04 12.61 1.32
CA GLY A 88 -14.51 13.77 2.07
C GLY A 88 -13.59 14.16 3.21
N LYS A 89 -13.83 15.33 3.79
CA LYS A 89 -13.13 15.78 5.00
C LYS A 89 -13.49 14.85 6.17
N GLY A 90 -12.49 14.17 6.72
CA GLY A 90 -12.66 13.25 7.85
C GLY A 90 -12.90 11.79 7.45
N ASP A 91 -12.94 11.49 6.15
CA ASP A 91 -12.93 10.10 5.68
C ASP A 91 -11.58 9.46 5.96
N TRP A 92 -11.60 8.16 6.28
CA TRP A 92 -10.41 7.34 6.43
C TRP A 92 -10.34 6.34 5.29
N ALA A 93 -9.20 6.28 4.61
CA ALA A 93 -8.92 5.25 3.64
C ALA A 93 -7.92 4.25 4.23
N PHE A 94 -8.25 2.97 4.10
CA PHE A 94 -7.40 1.86 4.49
C PHE A 94 -7.07 1.05 3.24
N ARG A 95 -5.81 0.63 3.12
CA ARG A 95 -5.47 -0.43 2.19
C ARG A 95 -5.81 -1.76 2.85
N CYS A 96 -6.67 -2.55 2.22
CA CYS A 96 -6.98 -3.92 2.64
C CYS A 96 -6.48 -4.90 1.57
N ASN A 97 -5.98 -6.05 2.03
CA ASN A 97 -5.48 -7.08 1.12
C ASN A 97 -6.42 -8.28 1.15
N LEU A 98 -6.63 -8.91 -0.01
CA LEU A 98 -7.08 -10.30 -0.07
C LEU A 98 -5.88 -11.22 0.22
N ILE A 99 -6.00 -12.08 1.21
CA ILE A 99 -4.90 -12.97 1.66
C ILE A 99 -5.31 -14.44 1.68
N THR A 100 -4.32 -15.33 1.78
CA THR A 100 -4.55 -16.72 2.20
C THR A 100 -4.28 -16.85 3.69
N ALA A 101 -5.34 -17.06 4.45
CA ALA A 101 -5.30 -17.47 5.84
C ALA A 101 -5.35 -19.01 5.92
N ASP A 102 -4.45 -19.59 6.71
CA ASP A 102 -4.46 -20.99 7.09
C ASP A 102 -4.52 -21.05 8.62
N GLU A 103 -5.72 -21.30 9.16
CA GLU A 103 -6.03 -21.12 10.59
C GLU A 103 -5.61 -19.71 11.08
N ASP A 104 -4.64 -19.61 12.00
CA ASP A 104 -4.09 -18.33 12.47
C ASP A 104 -2.86 -17.89 11.65
N THR A 105 -2.36 -18.68 10.70
CA THR A 105 -1.15 -18.35 9.93
C THR A 105 -1.50 -17.54 8.68
N LEU A 106 -0.77 -16.46 8.41
CA LEU A 106 -0.83 -15.77 7.13
C LEU A 106 -0.01 -16.56 6.09
N ALA A 107 -0.65 -17.48 5.39
CA ALA A 107 0.02 -18.38 4.45
C ALA A 107 0.54 -17.67 3.19
N ASP A 108 -0.20 -16.66 2.69
CA ASP A 108 0.23 -15.84 1.55
C ASP A 108 -0.42 -14.44 1.60
N PHE A 109 0.35 -13.36 1.49
CA PHE A 109 -0.17 -11.99 1.60
C PHE A 109 -0.92 -11.49 0.35
N SER A 110 -0.89 -12.26 -0.74
CA SER A 110 -1.39 -11.90 -2.07
C SER A 110 -2.42 -12.87 -2.63
N ALA A 111 -2.74 -13.92 -1.85
CA ALA A 111 -3.49 -15.08 -2.31
C ALA A 111 -2.92 -15.70 -3.59
N GLY A 112 -1.59 -15.82 -3.67
CA GLY A 112 -0.89 -16.31 -4.86
C GLY A 112 -1.04 -15.38 -6.05
N HIS A 113 -0.94 -14.08 -5.83
CA HIS A 113 -1.19 -13.03 -6.82
C HIS A 113 -2.54 -13.22 -7.53
N ILE A 114 -3.62 -13.26 -6.76
CA ILE A 114 -4.99 -13.42 -7.26
C ILE A 114 -5.26 -12.52 -8.48
N SER A 115 -5.96 -13.07 -9.47
CA SER A 115 -6.26 -12.34 -10.70
C SER A 115 -7.18 -11.15 -10.40
N GLN A 116 -7.08 -10.11 -11.24
CA GLN A 116 -7.95 -8.94 -11.10
C GLN A 116 -9.44 -9.31 -11.20
N LYS A 117 -9.77 -10.28 -12.06
CA LYS A 117 -11.16 -10.71 -12.28
C LYS A 117 -11.74 -11.33 -11.00
N GLU A 118 -11.00 -12.24 -10.37
CA GLU A 118 -11.45 -12.87 -9.13
C GLU A 118 -11.50 -11.86 -7.98
N ALA A 119 -10.46 -11.04 -7.83
CA ALA A 119 -10.40 -10.01 -6.78
C ALA A 119 -11.59 -9.04 -6.87
N ASN A 120 -11.96 -8.60 -8.07
CA ASN A 120 -13.13 -7.73 -8.28
C ASN A 120 -14.43 -8.37 -7.77
N ILE A 121 -14.62 -9.66 -8.03
CA ILE A 121 -15.82 -10.40 -7.61
C ILE A 121 -15.86 -10.50 -6.08
N LEU A 122 -14.74 -10.90 -5.46
CA LEU A 122 -14.66 -11.06 -4.01
C LEU A 122 -14.85 -9.73 -3.27
N ILE A 123 -14.24 -8.65 -3.75
CA ILE A 123 -14.40 -7.33 -3.13
C ILE A 123 -15.79 -6.75 -3.35
N ALA A 124 -16.41 -6.99 -4.51
CA ALA A 124 -17.80 -6.62 -4.74
C ALA A 124 -18.73 -7.33 -3.73
N LEU A 125 -18.51 -8.62 -3.49
CA LEU A 125 -19.26 -9.39 -2.48
C LEU A 125 -19.04 -8.85 -1.06
N VAL A 126 -17.78 -8.58 -0.68
CA VAL A 126 -17.46 -7.97 0.63
C VAL A 126 -18.17 -6.63 0.78
N ASN A 127 -18.16 -5.78 -0.25
CA ASN A 127 -18.89 -4.51 -0.23
C ASN A 127 -20.41 -4.70 -0.15
N GLU A 128 -20.97 -5.69 -0.84
CA GLU A 128 -22.40 -5.99 -0.79
C GLU A 128 -22.85 -6.45 0.60
N LYS A 129 -22.07 -7.34 1.24
CA LYS A 129 -22.46 -7.97 2.52
C LYS A 129 -22.02 -7.21 3.75
N LEU A 130 -20.86 -6.58 3.72
CA LEU A 130 -20.24 -5.90 4.87
C LEU A 130 -20.17 -4.38 4.70
N GLY A 131 -20.40 -3.87 3.48
CA GLY A 131 -20.49 -2.45 3.23
C GLY A 131 -21.75 -1.85 3.85
N THR A 132 -21.64 -0.59 4.22
CA THR A 132 -22.72 0.23 4.78
C THR A 132 -22.66 1.62 4.17
N LYS A 133 -23.52 2.54 4.61
CA LYS A 133 -23.39 3.96 4.27
C LYS A 133 -22.04 4.55 4.74
N ASP A 134 -21.48 4.00 5.82
CA ASP A 134 -20.30 4.53 6.49
C ASP A 134 -19.02 3.73 6.13
N ILE A 135 -19.15 2.50 5.61
CA ILE A 135 -18.02 1.63 5.26
C ILE A 135 -18.20 1.13 3.83
N GLN A 136 -17.22 1.37 2.97
CA GLN A 136 -17.29 1.02 1.55
C GLN A 136 -16.00 0.35 1.13
N PHE A 137 -16.08 -0.72 0.34
CA PHE A 137 -14.94 -1.43 -0.22
C PHE A 137 -14.89 -1.24 -1.73
N PHE A 138 -13.69 -0.99 -2.23
CA PHE A 138 -13.42 -0.70 -3.63
C PHE A 138 -12.31 -1.62 -4.14
N PRO A 139 -12.51 -2.26 -5.30
CA PRO A 139 -11.47 -3.05 -5.92
C PRO A 139 -10.30 -2.14 -6.33
N GLY A 140 -9.09 -2.54 -5.97
CA GLY A 140 -7.86 -1.92 -6.42
C GLY A 140 -7.15 -2.81 -7.44
N VAL A 141 -5.85 -3.00 -7.27
CA VAL A 141 -5.03 -3.81 -8.19
C VAL A 141 -4.69 -5.15 -7.55
N SER A 142 -5.19 -6.23 -8.17
CA SER A 142 -5.03 -7.61 -7.70
C SER A 142 -5.48 -7.71 -6.23
N TYR A 143 -4.63 -8.24 -5.35
CA TYR A 143 -4.92 -8.39 -3.93
C TYR A 143 -5.03 -7.07 -3.15
N ARG A 144 -4.58 -5.93 -3.71
CA ARG A 144 -4.56 -4.63 -2.99
C ARG A 144 -5.82 -3.84 -3.28
N ASN A 145 -6.64 -3.64 -2.25
CA ASN A 145 -7.95 -3.00 -2.34
C ASN A 145 -8.06 -1.86 -1.34
N ILE A 146 -9.13 -1.07 -1.45
CA ILE A 146 -9.36 0.08 -0.58
C ILE A 146 -10.66 -0.12 0.21
N MET A 147 -10.59 0.13 1.51
CA MET A 147 -11.77 0.37 2.34
C MET A 147 -11.82 1.85 2.70
N VAL A 148 -12.95 2.50 2.47
CA VAL A 148 -13.22 3.86 2.93
C VAL A 148 -14.20 3.79 4.10
N HIS A 149 -13.82 4.40 5.22
CA HIS A 149 -14.74 4.73 6.29
C HIS A 149 -15.14 6.20 6.16
N ARG A 150 -16.41 6.48 5.89
CA ARG A 150 -16.96 7.83 5.79
C ARG A 150 -16.98 8.49 7.17
N GLY A 151 -16.68 9.79 7.23
CA GLY A 151 -16.42 10.53 8.46
C GLY A 151 -17.34 10.22 9.66
N GLY A 152 -16.80 10.33 10.87
CA GLY A 152 -17.54 10.05 12.11
C GLY A 152 -16.73 9.32 13.17
N TYR A 153 -15.54 8.84 12.83
CA TYR A 153 -14.64 8.14 13.75
C TYR A 153 -13.20 8.66 13.62
N ALA A 154 -12.55 8.93 14.75
CA ALA A 154 -11.14 9.31 14.80
C ALA A 154 -10.30 8.07 15.13
N PHE A 155 -9.74 7.44 14.11
CA PHE A 155 -8.89 6.27 14.31
C PHE A 155 -7.55 6.66 14.92
N LYS A 156 -7.09 5.90 15.91
CA LYS A 156 -5.71 5.93 16.42
C LYS A 156 -5.20 4.50 16.43
N LEU A 157 -4.80 4.06 15.24
CA LEU A 157 -4.51 2.66 14.98
C LEU A 157 -3.04 2.41 14.74
N LYS A 158 -2.59 1.24 15.18
CA LYS A 158 -1.40 0.59 14.67
C LYS A 158 -1.82 -0.66 13.91
N THR A 159 -1.48 -0.71 12.63
CA THR A 159 -1.75 -1.84 11.72
C THR A 159 -0.43 -2.37 11.16
N THR A 160 -0.41 -3.65 10.81
CA THR A 160 0.76 -4.30 10.19
C THR A 160 0.44 -4.69 8.75
N PRO A 161 1.27 -4.32 7.76
CA PRO A 161 1.09 -4.78 6.39
C PRO A 161 1.23 -6.30 6.27
N PRO A 162 0.33 -7.00 5.58
CA PRO A 162 0.39 -8.47 5.43
C PRO A 162 1.70 -9.02 4.86
N HIS A 163 2.38 -8.28 3.97
CA HIS A 163 3.64 -8.71 3.36
C HIS A 163 4.82 -8.75 4.34
N ASP A 164 4.71 -8.09 5.50
CA ASP A 164 5.76 -8.13 6.54
C ASP A 164 5.63 -9.35 7.46
N ILE A 165 4.50 -10.08 7.39
CA ILE A 165 4.13 -11.13 8.36
C ILE A 165 3.77 -12.48 7.72
N GLN A 166 4.18 -12.72 6.47
CA GLN A 166 3.95 -14.02 5.84
C GLN A 166 4.61 -15.15 6.65
N GLY A 167 3.86 -16.24 6.85
CA GLY A 167 4.25 -17.38 7.68
C GLY A 167 4.16 -17.13 9.19
N GLN A 168 3.66 -15.98 9.64
CA GLN A 168 3.52 -15.65 11.06
C GLN A 168 2.04 -15.73 11.53
N PRO A 169 1.80 -15.89 12.85
CA PRO A 169 0.46 -15.90 13.42
C PRO A 169 -0.21 -14.51 13.36
N MET A 170 -1.34 -14.40 12.66
CA MET A 170 -2.11 -13.17 12.45
C MET A 170 -2.60 -12.57 13.77
N SER A 171 -3.00 -13.39 14.74
CA SER A 171 -3.43 -12.98 16.08
C SER A 171 -2.44 -12.03 16.78
N LYS A 172 -1.13 -12.15 16.50
CA LYS A 172 -0.09 -11.28 17.05
C LYS A 172 0.01 -9.92 16.37
N HIS A 173 -0.53 -9.79 15.16
CA HIS A 173 -0.38 -8.63 14.29
C HIS A 173 -1.71 -7.92 13.94
N LEU A 174 -2.81 -8.34 14.57
CA LEU A 174 -4.11 -7.67 14.43
C LEU A 174 -4.01 -6.17 14.76
N PRO A 175 -4.85 -5.32 14.12
CA PRO A 175 -4.96 -3.91 14.44
C PRO A 175 -5.06 -3.65 15.95
N ARG A 176 -4.38 -2.60 16.43
CA ARG A 176 -4.43 -2.19 17.84
C ARG A 176 -4.73 -0.71 17.96
N GLY A 177 -5.38 -0.32 19.07
CA GLY A 177 -5.70 1.07 19.37
C GLY A 177 -7.18 1.43 19.15
N GLU A 178 -7.45 2.74 19.07
CA GLU A 178 -8.80 3.28 19.00
C GLU A 178 -9.41 3.01 17.61
N GLY A 179 -10.48 2.19 17.58
CA GLY A 179 -11.14 1.72 16.35
C GLY A 179 -10.69 0.34 15.87
N ALA A 180 -9.77 -0.33 16.58
CA ALA A 180 -9.23 -1.61 16.15
C ALA A 180 -10.31 -2.71 16.09
N LYS A 181 -11.23 -2.70 17.05
CA LYS A 181 -12.33 -3.68 17.11
C LYS A 181 -13.14 -3.70 15.81
N LEU A 182 -13.47 -2.54 15.25
CA LEU A 182 -14.21 -2.46 13.99
C LEU A 182 -13.45 -3.17 12.85
N LEU A 183 -12.15 -2.92 12.72
CA LEU A 183 -11.35 -3.55 11.67
C LEU A 183 -11.22 -5.06 11.89
N CYS A 184 -11.00 -5.50 13.13
CA CYS A 184 -10.92 -6.92 13.46
C CYS A 184 -12.25 -7.64 13.20
N ASP A 185 -13.39 -7.02 13.54
CA ASP A 185 -14.72 -7.58 13.28
C ASP A 185 -14.96 -7.72 11.76
N LEU A 186 -14.56 -6.71 10.97
CA LEU A 186 -14.66 -6.76 9.50
C LEU A 186 -13.76 -7.84 8.89
N MET A 187 -12.55 -8.00 9.41
CA MET A 187 -11.60 -9.04 8.99
C MET A 187 -12.14 -10.45 9.27
N GLU A 188 -12.73 -10.68 10.45
CA GLU A 188 -13.33 -11.97 10.79
C GLU A 188 -14.60 -12.24 9.95
N ALA A 189 -15.42 -11.21 9.74
CA ALA A 189 -16.60 -11.31 8.90
C ALA A 189 -16.25 -11.56 7.42
N SER A 190 -15.17 -10.94 6.89
CA SER A 190 -14.70 -11.21 5.53
C SER A 190 -14.24 -12.65 5.40
N ARG A 191 -13.54 -13.18 6.41
CA ARG A 191 -13.11 -14.58 6.44
C ARG A 191 -14.28 -15.55 6.32
N ALA A 192 -15.30 -15.39 7.16
CA ALA A 192 -16.49 -16.24 7.15
C ALA A 192 -17.21 -16.22 5.79
N LEU A 193 -17.23 -15.06 5.13
CA LEU A 193 -17.85 -14.86 3.82
C LEU A 193 -17.03 -15.44 2.67
N LEU A 194 -15.71 -15.26 2.69
CA LEU A 194 -14.84 -15.57 1.57
C LEU A 194 -14.41 -17.04 1.55
N ASP A 195 -14.24 -17.69 2.71
CA ASP A 195 -13.73 -19.07 2.79
C ASP A 195 -14.62 -20.10 2.08
N THR A 196 -15.92 -19.80 1.98
CA THR A 196 -16.96 -20.64 1.34
C THR A 196 -17.39 -20.15 -0.03
N HIS A 197 -16.76 -19.11 -0.59
CA HIS A 197 -17.12 -18.60 -1.91
C HIS A 197 -16.61 -19.51 -3.03
N ASP A 198 -17.41 -19.73 -4.08
CA ASP A 198 -17.12 -20.61 -5.23
C ASP A 198 -15.70 -20.42 -5.82
N ILE A 199 -15.24 -19.18 -5.93
CA ILE A 199 -13.87 -18.87 -6.37
C ILE A 199 -12.83 -19.57 -5.47
N ASN A 200 -13.00 -19.49 -4.16
CA ASN A 200 -12.07 -20.10 -3.22
C ASN A 200 -12.22 -21.62 -3.15
N GLU A 201 -13.38 -22.18 -3.46
CA GLU A 201 -13.55 -23.62 -3.67
C GLU A 201 -12.78 -24.09 -4.91
N VAL A 202 -12.98 -23.44 -6.06
CA VAL A 202 -12.26 -23.77 -7.30
C VAL A 202 -10.75 -23.61 -7.12
N ARG A 203 -10.29 -22.54 -6.45
CA ARG A 203 -8.87 -22.36 -6.16
C ARG A 203 -8.32 -23.51 -5.31
N ARG A 204 -9.08 -23.99 -4.32
CA ARG A 204 -8.71 -25.13 -3.48
C ARG A 204 -8.57 -26.41 -4.32
N ASP A 205 -9.54 -26.69 -5.18
CA ASP A 205 -9.55 -27.88 -6.04
C ASP A 205 -8.38 -27.89 -7.04
N LEU A 206 -7.96 -26.70 -7.50
CA LEU A 206 -6.81 -26.52 -8.38
C LEU A 206 -5.47 -26.43 -7.64
N GLY A 207 -5.45 -26.57 -6.31
CA GLY A 207 -4.24 -26.45 -5.49
C GLY A 207 -3.65 -25.02 -5.45
N GLN A 208 -4.45 -24.01 -5.76
CA GLN A 208 -4.08 -22.60 -5.72
C GLN A 208 -4.30 -22.00 -4.33
N LYS A 209 -3.57 -20.92 -4.05
CA LYS A 209 -3.70 -20.14 -2.82
C LYS A 209 -5.05 -19.40 -2.79
N GLN A 210 -5.87 -19.64 -1.78
CA GLN A 210 -7.20 -19.05 -1.65
C GLN A 210 -7.11 -17.58 -1.22
N ALA A 211 -8.09 -16.76 -1.61
CA ALA A 211 -8.29 -15.39 -1.11
C ALA A 211 -9.43 -15.39 -0.08
N ASN A 212 -9.19 -16.07 1.03
CA ASN A 212 -10.24 -16.41 2.01
C ASN A 212 -10.32 -15.42 3.19
N MET A 213 -9.65 -14.28 3.12
CA MET A 213 -9.74 -13.21 4.14
C MET A 213 -9.42 -11.84 3.55
#